data_AF-A0A3C1WES2-F1
#
_entry.id   AF-A0A3C1WES2-F1
#
_cell.length_a   1.000
_cell.length_b   1.000
_cell.length_c   1.000
_cell.angle_alpha   90.00
_cell.angle_beta   90.00
_cell.angle_gamma   90.00
#
_symmetry.space_group_name_H-M   'P 1'
#
loop_
_entity.id
_entity.type
_entity.pdbx_description
1 polymer ?
#
loop_
_entity_poly.entity_id
_entity_poly.type
_entity_poly.pdbx_seq_one_letter_code
_entity_poly.pdbx_strand_id
1 'polypeptide(L)'
;NKRVILTPEDNADVQAIEAVSELWQTLGARVETMTHQKHDDLLAMTSHLPHMLAFGLMNYLVTNNPDACDYAAGGFKDFSRIASSDAVMWR
;
A
#
# COMPACT_ATOMS: atom_id res chain seq x y z
N ASN A 1 9.84 -5.85 -13.00
CA ASN A 1 8.50 -6.49 -12.87
C ASN A 1 7.89 -6.18 -11.52
N LYS A 2 6.80 -5.42 -11.51
CA LYS A 2 5.97 -5.22 -10.30
C LYS A 2 4.94 -6.35 -10.21
N ARG A 3 4.42 -6.59 -9.01
CA ARG A 3 3.37 -7.59 -8.78
C ARG A 3 1.99 -6.95 -9.00
N VAL A 4 1.10 -7.66 -9.67
CA VAL A 4 -0.34 -7.33 -9.74
C VAL A 4 -1.09 -8.51 -9.12
N ILE A 5 -2.02 -8.21 -8.22
CA ILE A 5 -2.83 -9.22 -7.54
C ILE A 5 -4.24 -9.13 -8.11
N LEU A 6 -4.77 -10.26 -8.59
CA LEU A 6 -6.18 -10.40 -8.94
C LEU A 6 -6.90 -11.16 -7.83
N THR A 7 -8.09 -10.68 -7.45
CA THR A 7 -8.94 -11.27 -6.42
C THR A 7 -10.32 -11.61 -6.99
N PRO A 8 -10.43 -12.56 -7.94
CA PRO A 8 -11.71 -12.93 -8.52
C PRO A 8 -12.63 -13.57 -7.47
N GLU A 9 -13.93 -13.28 -7.58
CA GLU A 9 -14.98 -14.01 -6.86
C GLU A 9 -15.25 -15.36 -7.52
N ASP A 10 -15.92 -16.27 -6.79
CA ASP A 10 -16.19 -17.64 -7.26
C ASP A 10 -17.05 -17.68 -8.54
N ASN A 11 -17.83 -16.64 -8.80
CA ASN A 11 -18.70 -16.50 -9.97
C ASN A 11 -18.11 -15.60 -11.07
N ALA A 12 -16.86 -15.16 -10.92
CA ALA A 12 -16.22 -14.29 -11.89
C ALA A 12 -16.04 -15.01 -13.25
N ASP A 13 -16.26 -14.27 -14.34
CA ASP A 13 -16.09 -14.80 -15.69
C ASP A 13 -14.63 -15.16 -15.94
N VAL A 14 -14.38 -16.44 -16.27
CA VAL A 14 -13.05 -16.97 -16.57
C VAL A 14 -12.39 -16.21 -17.72
N GLN A 15 -13.14 -15.85 -18.76
CA GLN A 15 -12.58 -15.11 -19.91
C GLN A 15 -12.14 -13.70 -19.52
N ALA A 16 -12.87 -13.06 -18.61
CA ALA A 16 -12.48 -11.75 -18.09
C ALA A 16 -11.21 -11.83 -17.23
N ILE A 17 -11.08 -12.87 -16.40
CA ILE A 17 -9.89 -13.10 -15.58
C ILE A 17 -8.66 -13.31 -16.48
N GLU A 18 -8.79 -14.13 -17.53
CA GLU A 18 -7.73 -14.39 -18.50
C GLU A 18 -7.32 -13.11 -19.24
N ALA A 19 -8.29 -12.37 -19.79
CA ALA A 19 -8.02 -11.14 -20.52
C ALA A 19 -7.31 -10.08 -19.67
N VAL A 20 -7.74 -9.89 -18.40
CA VAL A 20 -7.09 -8.95 -17.48
C VAL A 20 -5.70 -9.45 -17.07
N SER A 21 -5.52 -10.76 -16.89
CA SER A 21 -4.22 -11.35 -16.58
C SER A 21 -3.23 -11.12 -17.71
N GLU A 22 -3.63 -11.39 -18.96
CA GLU A 22 -2.79 -11.19 -20.15
C GLU A 22 -2.43 -9.73 -20.37
N LEU A 23 -3.39 -8.81 -20.16
CA LEU A 23 -3.14 -7.37 -20.23
C LEU A 23 -1.99 -6.97 -19.30
N TRP A 24 -2.06 -7.36 -18.02
CA TRP A 24 -1.03 -7.01 -17.04
C TRP A 24 0.31 -7.69 -17.32
N GLN A 25 0.29 -8.95 -17.78
CA GLN A 25 1.50 -9.68 -18.15
C GLN A 25 2.18 -9.04 -19.37
N THR A 26 1.43 -8.57 -20.36
CA THR A 26 1.94 -7.86 -21.55
C THR A 26 2.63 -6.54 -21.17
N LEU A 27 2.16 -5.89 -20.10
CA LEU A 27 2.80 -4.72 -19.50
C LEU A 27 4.01 -5.05 -18.61
N GLY A 28 4.41 -6.32 -18.51
CA GLY A 28 5.57 -6.77 -17.74
C GLY A 28 5.31 -6.99 -16.23
N ALA A 29 4.04 -7.06 -15.82
CA ALA A 29 3.70 -7.40 -14.45
C ALA A 29 3.79 -8.91 -14.19
N ARG A 30 4.10 -9.27 -12.94
CA ARG A 30 3.89 -10.63 -12.43
C ARG A 30 2.50 -10.69 -11.82
N VAL A 31 1.58 -11.38 -12.50
CA VAL A 31 0.20 -11.56 -12.04
C VAL A 31 0.14 -12.73 -11.06
N GLU A 32 -0.52 -12.52 -9.93
CA GLU A 32 -0.84 -13.56 -8.93
C GLU A 32 -2.32 -13.49 -8.57
N THR A 33 -2.94 -14.64 -8.33
CA THR A 33 -4.34 -14.73 -7.91
C THR A 33 -4.43 -15.18 -6.46
N MET A 34 -5.30 -14.56 -5.68
CA MET A 34 -5.63 -14.98 -4.31
C MET A 34 -7.03 -14.54 -3.91
N THR A 35 -7.53 -14.99 -2.76
CA THR A 35 -8.80 -14.51 -2.23
C THR A 35 -8.69 -13.05 -1.79
N HIS A 36 -9.80 -12.31 -1.83
CA HIS A 36 -9.85 -10.93 -1.31
C HIS A 36 -9.42 -10.88 0.16
N GLN A 37 -9.82 -11.86 0.98
CA GLN A 37 -9.44 -11.91 2.40
C GLN A 37 -7.92 -11.98 2.58
N LYS A 38 -7.26 -12.87 1.83
CA LYS A 38 -5.80 -13.01 1.92
C LYS A 38 -5.08 -11.75 1.42
N HIS A 39 -5.60 -11.13 0.36
CA HIS A 39 -5.07 -9.85 -0.14
C HIS A 39 -5.13 -8.77 0.96
N ASP A 40 -6.29 -8.62 1.58
CA ASP A 40 -6.52 -7.59 2.60
C ASP A 40 -5.70 -7.84 3.86
N ASP A 41 -5.60 -9.08 4.32
CA ASP A 41 -4.76 -9.45 5.47
C ASP A 41 -3.27 -9.11 5.22
N LEU A 42 -2.76 -9.45 4.03
CA LEU A 42 -1.38 -9.18 3.67
C LEU A 42 -1.11 -7.66 3.54
N LEU A 43 -1.99 -6.91 2.87
CA LEU A 43 -1.83 -5.47 2.72
C LEU A 43 -2.09 -4.72 4.02
N ALA A 44 -2.98 -5.20 4.89
CA ALA A 44 -3.15 -4.65 6.23
C ALA A 44 -1.83 -4.64 7.00
N MET A 45 -1.08 -5.74 6.97
CA MET A 45 0.20 -5.86 7.67
C MET A 45 1.35 -5.14 6.96
N THR A 46 1.42 -5.23 5.64
CA THR A 46 2.61 -4.82 4.87
C THR A 46 2.51 -3.45 4.20
N SER A 47 1.30 -2.87 4.17
CA SER A 47 1.03 -1.56 3.58
C SER A 47 0.28 -0.65 4.57
N HIS A 48 -0.92 -1.04 5.01
CA HIS A 48 -1.79 -0.16 5.78
C HIS A 48 -1.25 0.18 7.17
N LEU A 49 -0.83 -0.83 7.93
CA LEU A 49 -0.25 -0.64 9.26
C LEU A 49 1.01 0.26 9.23
N PRO A 50 1.99 0.05 8.33
CA PRO A 50 3.10 0.98 8.16
C PRO A 50 2.68 2.44 7.91
N HIS A 51 1.66 2.68 7.07
CA HIS A 51 1.16 4.04 6.82
C HIS A 51 0.51 4.64 8.07
N MET A 52 -0.34 3.88 8.77
CA MET A 52 -0.97 4.32 10.02
C MET A 52 0.08 4.72 11.07
N LEU A 53 1.14 3.92 11.24
CA LEU A 53 2.23 4.22 12.17
C LEU A 53 3.02 5.48 11.74
N ALA A 54 3.28 5.64 10.44
CA ALA A 54 3.97 6.81 9.92
C ALA A 54 3.16 8.10 10.15
N PHE A 55 1.87 8.10 9.84
CA PHE A 55 0.99 9.24 10.11
C PHE A 55 0.90 9.55 11.61
N GLY A 56 0.74 8.53 12.45
CA GLY A 56 0.68 8.69 13.90
C GLY A 56 1.95 9.30 14.49
N LEU A 57 3.12 8.85 14.02
CA LEU A 57 4.42 9.39 14.44
C LEU A 57 4.59 10.86 14.01
N MET A 58 4.27 11.20 12.77
CA MET A 58 4.34 12.58 12.29
C MET A 58 3.39 13.49 13.09
N ASN A 59 2.16 13.03 13.30
CA ASN A 59 1.18 13.78 14.08
C ASN A 59 1.66 14.00 15.52
N TYR A 60 2.23 12.98 16.16
CA TYR A 60 2.80 13.10 17.50
C TYR A 60 3.89 14.16 17.57
N LEU A 61 4.86 14.16 16.64
CA LEU A 61 5.96 15.12 16.66
C LEU A 61 5.50 16.54 16.43
N VAL A 62 4.70 16.77 15.38
CA VAL A 62 4.19 18.11 15.05
C VAL A 62 3.33 18.68 16.19
N THR A 63 2.55 17.83 16.87
CA THR A 63 1.71 18.25 17.99
C THR A 63 2.52 18.61 19.24
N ASN A 64 3.61 17.89 19.53
CA ASN A 64 4.37 18.08 20.76
C ASN A 64 5.50 19.12 20.61
N ASN A 65 6.21 19.10 19.49
CA ASN A 65 7.25 20.08 19.19
C ASN A 65 7.47 20.17 17.67
N PRO A 66 6.95 21.22 17.01
CA PRO A 66 7.12 21.43 15.57
C PRO A 66 8.58 21.42 15.10
N ASP A 67 9.51 21.89 15.93
CA ASP A 67 10.94 21.95 15.59
C ASP A 67 11.58 20.55 15.55
N ALA A 68 10.93 19.52 16.13
CA ALA A 68 11.47 18.16 16.14
C ALA A 68 11.68 17.58 14.72
N CYS A 69 10.91 18.06 13.73
CA CYS A 69 11.10 17.68 12.33
C CYS A 69 12.46 18.13 11.76
N ASP A 70 13.02 19.24 12.25
CA ASP A 70 14.33 19.75 11.79
C ASP A 70 15.50 18.88 12.26
N TYR A 71 15.29 18.09 13.32
CA TYR A 71 16.28 17.18 13.90
C TYR A 71 16.11 15.73 13.41
N ALA A 72 15.27 15.52 12.41
CA ALA A 72 15.01 14.22 11.83
C ALA A 72 16.25 13.57 11.19
N ALA A 73 16.67 12.43 11.73
CA ALA A 73 17.71 11.59 11.14
C ALA A 73 17.21 10.79 9.92
N GLY A 74 18.11 10.08 9.23
CA GLY A 74 17.79 9.34 7.99
C GLY A 74 16.61 8.37 8.09
N GLY A 75 16.47 7.65 9.21
CA GLY A 75 15.33 6.76 9.42
C GLY A 75 13.98 7.49 9.47
N PHE A 76 13.95 8.72 9.96
CA PHE A 76 12.75 9.54 9.96
C PHE A 76 12.37 10.00 8.55
N LYS A 77 13.35 10.26 7.68
CA LYS A 77 13.09 10.65 6.29
C LYS A 77 12.29 9.58 5.55
N ASP A 78 12.60 8.31 5.76
CA ASP A 78 11.86 7.20 5.16
C ASP A 78 10.41 7.13 5.66
N PHE A 79 10.17 7.39 6.95
CA PHE A 79 8.82 7.49 7.51
C PHE A 79 8.06 8.72 7.02
N SER A 80 8.72 9.88 6.93
CA SER A 80 8.12 11.12 6.45
C SER A 80 7.64 11.01 4.99
N ARG A 81 8.34 10.22 4.16
CA ARG A 81 7.93 9.90 2.79
C ARG A 81 6.66 9.07 2.73
N ILE A 82 6.46 8.15 3.67
CA ILE A 82 5.22 7.34 3.76
C ILE A 82 4.08 8.23 4.27
N ALA A 83 4.36 9.08 5.25
CA ALA A 83 3.39 10.01 5.83
C ALA A 83 3.03 11.20 4.93
N SER A 84 3.71 11.41 3.80
CA SER A 84 3.32 12.40 2.79
C SER A 84 2.32 11.84 1.76
N SER A 85 1.77 10.64 1.99
CA SER A 85 0.77 10.02 1.12
C SER A 85 -0.58 10.76 1.18
N ASP A 86 -1.41 10.57 0.15
CA ASP A 86 -2.70 11.26 0.03
C ASP A 86 -3.65 10.94 1.19
N ALA A 87 -4.00 11.96 1.97
CA ALA A 87 -4.81 11.78 3.18
C ALA A 87 -6.28 11.40 2.91
N VAL A 88 -6.80 11.65 1.70
CA VAL A 88 -8.17 11.24 1.32
C VAL A 88 -8.19 9.75 0.98
N MET A 89 -7.17 9.25 0.28
CA MET A 89 -7.00 7.83 -0.01
C MET A 89 -6.79 6.99 1.27
N TRP A 90 -6.12 7.56 2.27
CA TRP A 90 -5.75 6.87 3.52
C TRP A 90 -6.73 7.09 4.69
N ARG A 91 -7.89 7.72 4.44
CA ARG A 91 -8.92 7.95 5.46
C ARG A 91 -9.76 6.71 5.73
#